data_AF-A0AA42N321-F1
#
_entry.id   AF-A0AA42N321-F1
#
_cell.length_a   1.000
_cell.length_b   1.000
_cell.length_c   1.000
_cell.angle_alpha   90.00
_cell.angle_beta   90.00
_cell.angle_gamma   90.00
#
_symmetry.space_group_name_H-M   'P 1'
#
loop_
_entity.id
_entity.type
_entity.pdbx_description
1 polymer ?
#
loop_
_entity_poly.entity_id
_entity_poly.type
_entity_poly.pdbx_seq_one_letter_code
_entity_poly.pdbx_strand_id
1 'polypeptide(L)'
;MIASNIERFDVLVGRVFAELYQFFPVPVHLEAWVYRDMFTGVPMEDGWVAMEDGVFFQSTVLWLGSAGYIEHGSSINNGDVQNCVLTAKGLEVLKALPASLQSGPSLGEQLVDASKGGAKEVIRGVANEALSLGARILSTHLGLPG
;
A
#
# COMPACT_ATOMS: atom_id res chain seq x y z
N MET A 1 -13.87 10.13 15.74
CA MET A 1 -13.85 10.78 14.41
C MET A 1 -13.84 9.68 13.36
N ILE A 2 -14.61 9.83 12.28
CA ILE A 2 -14.47 8.98 11.10
C ILE A 2 -13.16 9.42 10.44
N ALA A 3 -12.19 8.52 10.30
CA ALA A 3 -10.97 8.81 9.55
C ALA A 3 -11.36 9.15 8.10
N SER A 4 -10.76 10.19 7.54
CA SER A 4 -11.03 10.58 6.15
C SER A 4 -10.66 9.45 5.19
N ASN A 5 -11.25 9.44 3.99
CA ASN A 5 -10.91 8.44 2.97
C ASN A 5 -9.41 8.45 2.63
N ILE A 6 -8.75 9.61 2.70
CA ILE A 6 -7.30 9.75 2.51
C ILE A 6 -6.53 9.04 3.63
N GLU A 7 -6.90 9.25 4.89
CA GLU A 7 -6.24 8.58 6.01
C GLU A 7 -6.40 7.05 5.96
N ARG A 8 -7.58 6.56 5.54
CA ARG A 8 -7.82 5.13 5.32
C ARG A 8 -6.96 4.59 4.18
N PHE A 9 -6.86 5.36 3.09
CA PHE A 9 -6.06 5.03 1.92
C PHE A 9 -4.58 4.92 2.29
N ASP A 10 -4.02 5.92 2.95
CA ASP A 10 -2.60 5.97 3.34
C ASP A 10 -2.21 4.76 4.21
N VAL A 11 -3.06 4.39 5.18
CA VAL A 11 -2.81 3.22 6.03
C VAL A 11 -2.87 1.93 5.20
N LEU A 12 -3.80 1.82 4.25
CA LEU A 12 -3.94 0.64 3.41
C LEU A 12 -2.74 0.50 2.47
N VAL A 13 -2.31 1.60 1.85
CA VAL A 13 -1.09 1.66 1.02
C VAL A 13 0.11 1.17 1.82
N GLY A 14 0.30 1.67 3.04
CA GLY A 14 1.42 1.26 3.88
C GLY A 14 1.43 -0.23 4.18
N ARG A 15 0.27 -0.83 4.47
CA ARG A 15 0.16 -2.29 4.71
C ARG A 15 0.39 -3.11 3.44
N VAL A 16 -0.17 -2.69 2.31
CA VAL A 16 0.06 -3.35 1.01
C VAL A 16 1.55 -3.30 0.64
N PHE A 17 2.19 -2.14 0.79
CA PHE A 17 3.63 -2.00 0.56
C PHE A 17 4.46 -2.85 1.52
N ALA A 18 4.09 -2.92 2.80
CA ALA A 18 4.76 -3.80 3.77
C ALA A 18 4.73 -5.26 3.31
N GLU A 19 3.54 -5.75 2.96
CA GLU A 19 3.35 -7.13 2.51
C GLU A 19 4.14 -7.42 1.24
N LEU A 20 4.00 -6.59 0.21
CA LEU A 20 4.72 -6.79 -1.05
C LEU A 20 6.24 -6.65 -0.91
N TYR A 21 6.73 -5.76 -0.05
CA TYR A 21 8.16 -5.62 0.24
C TYR A 21 8.71 -6.85 0.94
N GLN A 22 7.96 -7.43 1.89
CA GLN A 22 8.35 -8.63 2.60
C GLN A 22 8.46 -9.86 1.69
N PHE A 23 7.59 -9.98 0.69
CA PHE A 23 7.55 -11.14 -0.21
C PHE A 23 8.28 -10.95 -1.54
N PHE A 24 8.75 -9.75 -1.85
CA PHE A 24 9.49 -9.48 -3.09
C PHE A 24 10.69 -10.43 -3.26
N PRO A 25 10.92 -11.02 -4.46
CA PRO A 25 10.25 -10.75 -5.73
C PRO A 25 9.05 -11.66 -6.05
N VAL A 26 8.55 -12.43 -5.08
CA VAL A 26 7.46 -13.39 -5.31
C VAL A 26 6.11 -12.65 -5.32
N PRO A 27 5.27 -12.81 -6.37
CA PRO A 27 3.94 -12.21 -6.40
C PRO A 27 3.03 -12.73 -5.28
N VAL A 28 2.19 -11.85 -4.75
CA VAL A 28 1.26 -12.12 -3.64
C VAL A 28 -0.19 -12.01 -4.11
N HIS A 29 -1.06 -12.85 -3.57
CA HIS A 29 -2.51 -12.71 -3.67
C HIS A 29 -3.00 -11.80 -2.53
N LEU A 30 -3.44 -10.58 -2.86
CA LEU A 30 -3.90 -9.62 -1.87
C LEU A 30 -5.39 -9.83 -1.58
N GLU A 31 -5.67 -10.43 -0.44
CA GLU A 31 -7.03 -10.76 0.02
C GLU A 31 -7.61 -9.62 0.86
N ALA A 32 -8.77 -9.06 0.47
CA ALA A 32 -9.41 -7.98 1.23
C ALA A 32 -9.71 -8.40 2.69
N TRP A 33 -9.99 -9.69 2.90
CA TRP A 33 -10.25 -10.27 4.22
C TRP A 33 -9.07 -10.19 5.19
N VAL A 34 -7.83 -10.21 4.70
CA VAL A 34 -6.62 -10.06 5.53
C VAL A 34 -6.53 -8.65 6.14
N TYR A 35 -7.17 -7.67 5.49
CA TYR A 35 -7.18 -6.27 5.88
C TYR A 35 -8.45 -5.84 6.62
N ARG A 36 -9.33 -6.80 6.95
CA ARG A 36 -10.66 -6.54 7.54
C ARG A 36 -10.64 -5.74 8.84
N ASP A 37 -9.53 -5.74 9.58
CA ASP A 37 -9.38 -4.91 10.80
C ASP A 37 -9.34 -3.39 10.51
N MET A 38 -9.22 -2.99 9.23
CA MET A 38 -9.35 -1.61 8.78
C MET A 38 -10.77 -1.21 8.41
N PHE A 39 -11.65 -2.19 8.30
CA PHE A 39 -12.98 -2.04 7.77
C PHE A 39 -14.01 -2.05 8.90
N THR A 40 -15.07 -1.27 8.73
CA THR A 40 -16.13 -1.12 9.74
C THR A 40 -17.47 -1.62 9.23
N GLY A 41 -17.57 -1.94 7.93
CA GLY A 41 -18.77 -2.51 7.36
C GLY A 41 -19.05 -3.90 7.95
N VAL A 42 -20.33 -4.24 8.01
CA VAL A 42 -20.77 -5.55 8.47
C VAL A 42 -20.37 -6.58 7.40
N PRO A 43 -19.59 -7.63 7.77
CA PRO A 43 -19.24 -8.69 6.83
C PRO A 43 -20.47 -9.32 6.16
N MET A 44 -20.30 -9.75 4.93
CA MET A 44 -21.33 -10.48 4.19
C MET A 44 -21.54 -11.88 4.80
N GLU A 45 -22.73 -12.46 4.62
CA GLU A 45 -23.08 -13.76 5.21
C GLU A 45 -22.17 -14.92 4.76
N ASP A 46 -21.55 -14.79 3.60
CA ASP A 46 -20.62 -15.74 3.00
C ASP A 46 -19.16 -15.56 3.45
N GLY A 47 -18.90 -14.66 4.40
CA GLY A 47 -17.59 -14.47 5.01
C GLY A 47 -16.68 -13.49 4.26
N TRP A 48 -17.20 -12.72 3.31
CA TRP A 48 -16.48 -11.59 2.70
C TRP A 48 -16.60 -10.31 3.54
N VAL A 49 -15.69 -9.37 3.31
CA VAL A 49 -15.83 -8.00 3.83
C VAL A 49 -17.09 -7.35 3.25
N ALA A 50 -17.59 -6.30 3.89
CA ALA A 50 -18.68 -5.50 3.33
C ALA A 50 -18.35 -5.06 1.89
N MET A 51 -19.35 -5.05 1.01
CA MET A 51 -19.17 -4.71 -0.41
C MET A 51 -18.40 -3.39 -0.60
N GLU A 52 -18.76 -2.35 0.16
CA GLU A 52 -18.10 -1.03 0.10
C GLU A 52 -16.62 -1.07 0.53
N ASP A 53 -16.29 -1.92 1.51
CA ASP A 53 -14.93 -2.09 2.00
C ASP A 53 -14.09 -2.90 1.02
N GLY A 54 -14.68 -3.93 0.39
CA GLY A 54 -14.05 -4.67 -0.71
C GLY A 54 -13.77 -3.78 -1.92
N VAL A 55 -14.72 -2.92 -2.29
CA VAL A 55 -14.55 -1.93 -3.37
C VAL A 55 -13.45 -0.93 -3.02
N PHE A 56 -13.39 -0.43 -1.78
CA PHE A 56 -12.35 0.48 -1.33
C PHE A 56 -10.95 -0.16 -1.38
N PHE A 57 -10.85 -1.40 -0.90
CA PHE A 57 -9.61 -2.19 -0.95
C PHE A 57 -9.12 -2.35 -2.39
N GLN A 58 -9.98 -2.90 -3.25
CA GLN A 58 -9.66 -3.16 -4.64
C GLN A 58 -9.26 -1.88 -5.38
N SER A 59 -10.03 -0.80 -5.19
CA SER A 59 -9.74 0.50 -5.82
C SER A 59 -8.38 1.05 -5.41
N THR A 60 -7.97 0.85 -4.15
CA THR A 60 -6.65 1.27 -3.66
C THR A 60 -5.53 0.47 -4.33
N VAL A 61 -5.65 -0.86 -4.41
CA VAL A 61 -4.64 -1.71 -5.04
C VAL A 61 -4.52 -1.41 -6.55
N LEU A 62 -5.66 -1.29 -7.25
CA LEU A 62 -5.67 -0.96 -8.68
C LEU A 62 -5.11 0.45 -8.96
N TRP A 63 -5.32 1.40 -8.05
CA TRP A 63 -4.71 2.72 -8.15
C TRP A 63 -3.19 2.65 -8.03
N LEU A 64 -2.66 1.85 -7.08
CA LEU A 64 -1.21 1.64 -6.95
C LEU A 64 -0.60 1.04 -8.23
N GLY A 65 -1.32 0.13 -8.89
CA GLY A 65 -0.95 -0.41 -10.18
C GLY A 65 -0.93 0.65 -11.27
N SER A 66 -2.01 1.42 -11.39
CA SER A 66 -2.14 2.52 -12.36
C SER A 66 -1.08 3.60 -12.17
N ALA A 67 -0.68 3.88 -10.94
CA ALA A 67 0.38 4.81 -10.59
C ALA A 67 1.80 4.21 -10.75
N GLY A 68 1.91 2.93 -11.13
CA GLY A 68 3.16 2.25 -11.44
C GLY A 68 3.99 1.84 -10.22
N TYR A 69 3.42 1.78 -9.02
CA TYR A 69 4.13 1.28 -7.83
C TYR A 69 4.16 -0.25 -7.78
N ILE A 70 3.13 -0.90 -8.33
CA ILE A 70 3.01 -2.36 -8.35
C ILE A 70 2.59 -2.84 -9.75
N GLU A 71 2.89 -4.09 -10.05
CA GLU A 71 2.21 -4.85 -11.09
C GLU A 71 1.16 -5.75 -10.42
N HIS A 72 0.06 -6.02 -11.11
CA HIS A 72 -0.97 -6.93 -10.63
C HIS A 72 -1.62 -7.69 -11.78
N GLY A 73 -2.18 -8.85 -11.45
CA GLY A 73 -3.04 -9.63 -12.33
C GLY A 73 -4.50 -9.16 -12.28
N SER A 74 -5.41 -10.12 -12.40
CA SER A 74 -6.86 -9.86 -12.33
C SER A 74 -7.31 -9.50 -10.92
N SER A 75 -8.28 -8.59 -10.87
CA SER A 75 -9.15 -8.42 -9.70
C SER A 75 -10.37 -9.33 -9.83
N ILE A 76 -10.93 -9.75 -8.69
CA ILE A 76 -12.12 -10.62 -8.64
C ILE A 76 -13.24 -9.98 -7.80
N ASN A 77 -14.46 -10.49 -7.95
CA ASN A 77 -15.68 -9.85 -7.46
C ASN A 77 -15.77 -9.69 -5.93
N ASN A 78 -14.93 -10.39 -5.18
CA ASN A 78 -14.86 -10.32 -3.72
C ASN A 78 -13.95 -9.19 -3.19
N GLY A 79 -13.34 -8.41 -4.10
CA GLY A 79 -12.40 -7.34 -3.76
C GLY A 79 -10.92 -7.72 -3.89
N ASP A 80 -10.58 -9.01 -3.95
CA ASP A 80 -9.19 -9.45 -3.99
C ASP A 80 -8.49 -9.10 -5.31
N VAL A 81 -7.16 -9.03 -5.26
CA VAL A 81 -6.31 -8.76 -6.42
C VAL A 81 -5.14 -9.75 -6.48
N GLN A 82 -5.06 -10.47 -7.59
CA GLN A 82 -4.11 -11.58 -7.78
C GLN A 82 -2.76 -11.10 -8.32
N ASN A 83 -1.71 -11.89 -8.08
CA ASN A 83 -0.37 -11.72 -8.68
C ASN A 83 0.22 -10.30 -8.51
N CYS A 84 0.08 -9.73 -7.31
CA CYS A 84 0.59 -8.40 -7.00
C CYS A 84 2.09 -8.46 -6.66
N VAL A 85 2.91 -7.59 -7.25
CA VAL A 85 4.35 -7.50 -6.97
C VAL A 85 4.84 -6.05 -7.13
N LEU A 86 5.89 -5.66 -6.39
CA LEU A 86 6.49 -4.33 -6.55
C LEU A 86 7.11 -4.16 -7.94
N THR A 87 6.88 -3.00 -8.57
CA THR A 87 7.64 -2.58 -9.76
C THR A 87 9.03 -2.10 -9.34
N ALA A 88 9.90 -1.80 -10.32
CA ALA A 88 11.15 -1.10 -10.07
C ALA A 88 10.93 0.26 -9.36
N LYS A 89 9.90 1.01 -9.74
CA LYS A 89 9.53 2.28 -9.08
C LYS A 89 9.12 2.04 -7.63
N GLY A 90 8.23 1.07 -7.38
CA GLY A 90 7.77 0.75 -6.04
C GLY A 90 8.91 0.29 -5.14
N LEU A 91 9.77 -0.59 -5.64
CA LEU A 91 10.93 -1.09 -4.92
C LEU A 91 11.93 0.04 -4.59
N GLU A 92 12.23 0.92 -5.56
CA GLU A 92 13.19 2.00 -5.34
C GLU A 92 12.70 3.00 -4.30
N VAL A 93 11.41 3.34 -4.34
CA VAL A 93 10.77 4.18 -3.33
C VAL A 93 10.87 3.52 -1.95
N LEU A 94 10.59 2.23 -1.84
CA LEU A 94 10.59 1.55 -0.54
C LEU A 94 11.99 1.28 0.00
N LYS A 95 13.00 1.17 -0.87
CA LYS A 95 14.42 1.10 -0.48
C LYS A 95 15.00 2.45 -0.06
N ALA A 96 14.31 3.55 -0.33
CA ALA A 96 14.79 4.86 0.06
C ALA A 96 14.92 4.94 1.59
N LEU A 97 15.94 5.68 2.03
CA LEU A 97 16.06 6.07 3.42
C LEU A 97 15.09 7.25 3.67
N PRO A 98 14.50 7.34 4.88
CA PRO A 98 13.72 8.50 5.27
C PRO A 98 14.52 9.78 5.09
N ALA A 99 13.85 10.86 4.66
CA ALA A 99 14.50 12.15 4.45
C ALA A 99 15.21 12.70 5.70
N SER A 100 14.83 12.21 6.89
CA SER A 100 15.40 12.58 8.19
C SER A 100 16.65 11.80 8.61
N LEU A 101 17.02 10.72 7.90
CA LEU A 101 18.08 9.80 8.32
C LEU A 101 19.06 9.47 7.17
N GLN A 102 20.35 9.77 7.37
CA GLN A 102 21.42 9.33 6.46
C GLN A 102 21.82 7.86 6.67
N SER A 103 21.37 7.24 7.76
CA SER A 103 21.55 5.83 8.08
C SER A 103 20.37 5.33 8.93
N GLY A 104 19.78 4.20 8.58
CA GLY A 104 18.65 3.61 9.29
C GLY A 104 17.87 2.61 8.43
N PRO A 105 16.77 2.04 8.94
CA PRO A 105 15.90 1.18 8.14
C PRO A 105 15.26 1.99 7.01
N SER A 106 15.19 1.38 5.83
CA SER A 106 14.45 1.87 4.66
C SER A 106 12.95 2.04 4.95
N LEU A 107 12.24 2.79 4.10
CA LEU A 107 10.79 2.96 4.24
C LEU A 107 10.06 1.60 4.24
N GLY A 108 10.48 0.65 3.39
CA GLY A 108 9.93 -0.70 3.33
C GLY A 108 10.13 -1.48 4.62
N GLU A 109 11.33 -1.46 5.20
CA GLU A 109 11.62 -2.11 6.48
C GLU A 109 10.78 -1.52 7.62
N GLN A 110 10.62 -0.19 7.64
CA GLN A 110 9.77 0.46 8.63
C GLN A 110 8.30 0.07 8.49
N LEU A 111 7.80 -0.05 7.26
CA LEU A 111 6.43 -0.51 7.01
C LEU A 111 6.22 -1.95 7.46
N VAL A 112 7.18 -2.85 7.19
CA VAL A 112 7.13 -4.24 7.65
C VAL A 112 7.09 -4.30 9.18
N ASP A 113 7.95 -3.55 9.87
CA ASP A 113 8.01 -3.56 11.32
C ASP A 113 6.77 -2.91 11.96
N ALA A 114 6.32 -1.77 11.42
CA ALA A 114 5.12 -1.09 11.90
C ALA A 114 3.85 -1.92 11.68
N SER A 115 3.77 -2.69 10.59
CA SER A 115 2.65 -3.58 10.29
C SER A 115 2.55 -4.75 11.27
N LYS A 116 3.68 -5.30 11.74
CA LYS A 116 3.71 -6.32 12.80
C LYS A 116 3.28 -5.76 14.16
N GLY A 117 3.65 -4.50 14.43
CA GLY A 117 3.33 -3.81 15.69
C GLY A 117 1.95 -3.13 15.72
N GLY A 118 1.24 -3.06 14.60
CA GLY A 118 -0.05 -2.36 14.49
C GLY A 118 0.04 -0.84 14.62
N ALA A 119 1.21 -0.23 14.39
CA ALA A 119 1.47 1.19 14.59
C ALA A 119 0.90 2.05 13.44
N LYS A 120 -0.43 2.20 13.38
CA LYS A 120 -1.16 2.85 12.27
C LYS A 120 -0.63 4.24 11.87
N GLU A 121 -0.25 5.08 12.84
CA GLU A 121 0.29 6.42 12.56
C GLU A 121 1.66 6.37 11.89
N VAL A 122 2.51 5.41 12.28
CA VAL A 122 3.82 5.18 11.63
C VAL A 122 3.60 4.68 10.21
N ILE A 123 2.71 3.69 10.02
CA ILE A 123 2.35 3.15 8.70
C ILE A 123 1.90 4.28 7.77
N ARG A 124 0.99 5.14 8.24
CA ARG A 124 0.48 6.28 7.47
C ARG A 124 1.60 7.26 7.08
N GLY A 125 2.44 7.65 8.03
CA GLY A 125 3.53 8.60 7.78
C GLY A 125 4.50 8.09 6.73
N VAL A 126 4.93 6.84 6.87
CA VAL A 126 5.89 6.21 5.96
C VAL A 126 5.28 5.97 4.56
N ALA A 127 4.00 5.59 4.49
CA ALA A 127 3.29 5.45 3.22
C ALA A 127 3.21 6.78 2.46
N ASN A 128 2.91 7.88 3.16
CA ASN A 128 2.86 9.21 2.56
C ASN A 128 4.23 9.68 2.05
N GLU A 129 5.29 9.37 2.78
CA GLU A 129 6.66 9.65 2.35
C GLU A 129 7.02 8.87 1.08
N ALA A 130 6.68 7.57 1.03
CA ALA A 130 6.86 6.74 -0.15
C ALA A 130 6.10 7.27 -1.38
N LEU A 131 4.82 7.59 -1.23
CA LEU A 131 4.01 8.15 -2.31
C LEU A 131 4.58 9.49 -2.80
N SER A 132 4.97 10.37 -1.89
CA SER A 132 5.58 11.66 -2.21
C SER A 132 6.91 11.52 -2.96
N LEU A 133 7.76 10.58 -2.55
CA LEU A 133 9.02 10.30 -3.25
C LEU A 133 8.76 9.75 -4.65
N GLY A 134 7.83 8.80 -4.80
CA GLY A 134 7.46 8.25 -6.09
C GLY A 134 6.87 9.28 -7.05
N ALA A 135 6.15 10.28 -6.54
CA ALA A 135 5.64 11.40 -7.34
C ALA A 135 6.78 12.31 -7.84
N ARG A 136 7.81 12.55 -7.02
CA ARG A 136 8.99 13.35 -7.43
C ARG A 136 9.85 12.66 -8.48
N ILE A 137 10.04 11.34 -8.36
CA ILE A 137 10.80 10.57 -9.35
C ILE A 137 10.14 10.72 -10.74
N LEU A 138 8.81 10.65 -10.80
CA LEU A 138 8.04 10.91 -12.02
C LEU A 138 8.23 12.34 -12.54
N SER A 139 8.20 13.37 -11.69
CA SER A 139 8.34 14.77 -12.12
C SER A 139 9.74 15.08 -12.67
N THR A 140 10.79 14.50 -12.08
CA THR A 140 12.17 14.64 -12.57
C THR A 140 12.35 13.98 -13.94
N HIS A 141 11.71 12.84 -14.19
CA HIS A 141 11.72 12.19 -15.51
C HIS A 141 11.00 13.00 -16.60
N LEU A 142 10.06 13.88 -16.23
CA LEU A 142 9.33 14.77 -17.15
C LEU A 142 9.95 16.17 -17.30
N GLY A 143 11.12 16.42 -16.70
CA GLY A 143 11.84 17.70 -16.82
C GLY A 143 11.23 18.86 -16.03
N LEU A 144 10.37 18.58 -15.05
CA LEU A 144 9.81 19.58 -14.15
C LEU A 144 10.73 19.76 -12.92
N PRO A 145 10.99 20.99 -12.44
CA PRO A 145 11.78 21.20 -11.22
C PRO A 145 11.09 20.55 -10.02
N GLY A 146 11.84 19.74 -9.28
CA GLY A 146 11.38 18.99 -8.10
C GLY A 146 11.52 19.74 -6.77
#